data_AF-A0A519R170-F1
#
_entry.id   AF-A0A519R170-F1
#
_cell.length_a   1.000
_cell.length_b   1.000
_cell.length_c   1.000
_cell.angle_alpha   90.00
_cell.angle_beta   90.00
_cell.angle_gamma   90.00
#
_symmetry.space_group_name_H-M   'P 1'
#
loop_
_entity.id
_entity.type
_entity.pdbx_description
1 polymer ?
#
loop_
_entity_poly.entity_id
_entity_poly.type
_entity_poly.pdbx_seq_one_letter_code
_entity_poly.pdbx_strand_id
1 'polypeptide(L)'
;VADRLAALDAPVVFDPVMIATSGSVLADAATIAGFERLMALATLTTPNVPELEALGGQAGFAARGVTYLAKGGDAEGDVVEDSLCFPGHAPVAWRAERIVTRHTHGTGCTLSSAIATYLGKGLELEEAIFAARQFVRAALAAAPGFGQGHGPLGHQAVRDN
;
A
#
# COMPACT_ATOMS: atom_id res chain seq x y z
N VAL A 1 10.54 12.55 -11.88
CA VAL A 1 9.21 11.96 -11.62
C VAL A 1 8.25 12.99 -11.05
N ALA A 2 8.54 13.57 -9.88
CA ALA A 2 7.69 14.59 -9.24
C ALA A 2 7.25 15.73 -10.18
N ASP A 3 8.17 16.28 -10.99
CA ASP A 3 7.82 17.37 -11.93
C ASP A 3 6.80 16.94 -13.01
N ARG A 4 6.75 15.66 -13.37
CA ARG A 4 5.76 15.11 -14.31
C ARG A 4 4.43 14.83 -13.62
N LEU A 5 4.45 14.36 -12.37
CA LEU A 5 3.25 14.14 -11.56
C LEU A 5 2.53 15.45 -11.24
N ALA A 6 3.27 16.53 -10.98
CA ALA A 6 2.68 17.84 -10.71
C ALA A 6 1.87 18.42 -11.89
N ALA A 7 2.07 17.92 -13.11
CA ALA A 7 1.35 18.34 -14.30
C ALA A 7 0.24 17.35 -14.72
N LEU A 8 0.06 16.25 -13.98
CA LEU A 8 -0.95 15.24 -14.26
C LEU A 8 -2.25 15.58 -13.52
N ASP A 9 -3.36 15.58 -14.26
CA ASP A 9 -4.71 15.68 -13.72
C ASP A 9 -5.29 14.28 -13.51
N ALA A 10 -4.69 13.52 -12.58
CA ALA A 10 -5.10 12.16 -12.25
C ALA A 10 -4.72 11.81 -10.80
N PRO A 11 -5.46 10.91 -10.14
CA PRO A 11 -5.09 10.40 -8.82
C PRO A 11 -3.72 9.71 -8.85
N VAL A 12 -2.90 9.97 -7.83
CA VAL A 12 -1.56 9.38 -7.68
C VAL A 12 -1.52 8.53 -6.42
N VAL A 13 -1.20 7.24 -6.61
CA VAL A 13 -0.89 6.32 -5.50
C VAL A 13 0.62 6.14 -5.43
N PHE A 14 1.21 6.48 -4.29
CA PHE A 14 2.63 6.36 -4.05
C PHE A 14 2.91 5.23 -3.05
N ASP A 15 3.58 4.16 -3.50
CA ASP A 15 4.05 3.07 -2.65
C ASP A 15 5.54 3.33 -2.30
N PRO A 16 5.86 3.76 -1.07
CA PRO A 16 7.21 4.19 -0.71
C PRO A 16 8.08 2.97 -0.39
N VAL A 17 8.35 2.12 -1.39
CA VAL A 17 9.13 0.89 -1.21
C VAL A 17 10.55 1.23 -0.75
N MET A 18 10.83 1.04 0.54
CA MET A 18 12.12 1.38 1.17
C MET A 18 12.99 0.16 1.45
N ILE A 19 12.42 -1.04 1.46
CA ILE A 19 13.11 -2.28 1.81
C ILE A 19 12.80 -3.30 0.72
N ALA A 20 13.84 -3.86 0.11
CA ALA A 20 13.64 -4.95 -0.83
C ALA A 20 13.11 -6.18 -0.09
N THR A 21 12.42 -7.08 -0.79
CA THR A 21 12.03 -8.39 -0.22
C THR A 21 13.24 -9.19 0.30
N SER A 22 14.46 -8.88 -0.16
CA SER A 22 15.73 -9.43 0.34
C SER A 22 16.22 -8.81 1.66
N GLY A 23 15.54 -7.82 2.22
CA GLY A 23 15.93 -7.10 3.44
C GLY A 23 16.97 -6.00 3.25
N SER A 24 17.40 -5.70 2.02
CA SER A 24 18.31 -4.59 1.76
C SER A 24 17.57 -3.25 1.82
N VAL A 25 18.16 -2.29 2.55
CA VAL A 25 17.70 -0.89 2.55
C VAL A 25 17.87 -0.32 1.15
N LEU A 26 16.76 0.06 0.52
CA LEU A 26 16.73 0.63 -0.83
C LEU A 26 16.79 2.16 -0.82
N ALA A 27 16.43 2.80 0.28
CA ALA A 27 16.33 4.25 0.37
C ALA A 27 17.49 4.86 1.15
N ASP A 28 18.39 5.54 0.42
CA ASP A 28 19.37 6.46 1.02
C ASP A 28 18.72 7.81 1.36
N ALA A 29 19.49 8.72 1.98
CA ALA A 29 18.96 10.04 2.35
C ALA A 29 18.46 10.85 1.13
N ALA A 30 19.08 10.69 -0.04
CA ALA A 30 18.65 11.34 -1.27
C ALA A 30 17.32 10.79 -1.77
N THR A 31 17.11 9.48 -1.66
CA THR A 31 15.86 8.80 -2.01
C THR A 31 14.72 9.24 -1.09
N ILE A 32 14.97 9.31 0.22
CA ILE A 32 13.98 9.80 1.20
C ILE A 32 13.60 11.26 0.89
N ALA A 33 14.57 12.11 0.56
CA ALA A 33 14.28 13.49 0.14
C ALA A 33 13.41 13.54 -1.14
N GLY A 34 13.60 12.60 -2.07
CA GLY A 34 12.72 12.42 -3.22
C GLY A 34 11.30 12.03 -2.84
N PHE A 35 11.15 11.18 -1.81
CA PHE A 35 9.85 10.72 -1.32
C PHE A 35 9.01 11.85 -0.72
N GLU A 36 9.62 12.83 -0.06
CA GLU A 36 8.91 14.02 0.46
C GLU A 36 8.09 14.72 -0.62
N ARG A 37 8.70 14.95 -1.80
CA ARG A 37 8.02 15.57 -2.93
C ARG A 37 6.94 14.67 -3.53
N LEU A 38 7.16 13.35 -3.54
CA LEU A 38 6.17 12.40 -4.06
C LEU A 38 4.96 12.27 -3.14
N MET A 39 5.18 12.19 -1.82
CA MET A 39 4.11 12.16 -0.82
C MET A 39 3.25 13.41 -0.85
N ALA A 40 3.86 14.59 -1.01
CA ALA A 40 3.14 15.86 -1.12
C ALA A 40 2.26 15.97 -2.38
N LEU A 41 2.59 15.23 -3.44
CA LEU A 41 1.83 15.20 -4.70
C LEU A 41 0.84 14.02 -4.76
N ALA A 42 0.96 13.04 -3.86
CA ALA A 42 0.16 11.83 -3.90
C ALA A 42 -1.25 12.08 -3.37
N THR A 43 -2.24 11.49 -4.04
CA THR A 43 -3.60 11.34 -3.49
C THR A 43 -3.58 10.38 -2.30
N LEU A 44 -2.74 9.34 -2.38
CA LEU A 44 -2.58 8.35 -1.32
C LEU A 44 -1.13 7.85 -1.28
N THR A 45 -0.50 7.89 -0.10
CA THR A 45 0.74 7.14 0.17
C THR A 45 0.40 5.83 0.88
N THR A 46 1.03 4.70 0.52
CA THR A 46 0.69 3.39 1.08
C THR A 46 1.84 2.75 1.85
N PRO A 47 2.36 3.31 2.95
CA PRO A 47 3.48 2.69 3.67
C PRO A 47 3.06 1.41 4.40
N ASN A 48 3.93 0.40 4.45
CA ASN A 48 3.80 -0.69 5.43
C ASN A 48 4.33 -0.28 6.81
N VAL A 49 4.29 -1.18 7.78
CA VAL A 49 4.72 -0.88 9.16
C VAL A 49 6.19 -0.39 9.20
N PRO A 50 7.17 -1.11 8.62
CA PRO A 50 8.56 -0.61 8.59
C PRO A 50 8.75 0.71 7.84
N GLU A 51 8.08 0.90 6.68
CA GLU A 51 8.17 2.13 5.88
C GLU A 51 7.57 3.32 6.65
N LEU A 52 6.44 3.12 7.33
CA LEU A 52 5.79 4.13 8.14
C LEU A 52 6.72 4.60 9.26
N GLU A 53 7.34 3.67 9.99
CA GLU A 53 8.32 3.99 11.04
C GLU A 53 9.52 4.76 10.47
N ALA A 54 10.10 4.28 9.37
CA ALA A 54 11.28 4.89 8.74
C ALA A 54 11.01 6.32 8.23
N LEU A 55 9.77 6.64 7.88
CA LEU A 55 9.35 7.97 7.40
C LEU A 55 8.83 8.88 8.53
N GLY A 56 9.04 8.51 9.79
CA GLY A 56 8.72 9.33 10.97
C GLY A 56 7.42 8.98 11.67
N GLY A 57 6.84 7.82 11.36
CA GLY A 57 5.62 7.31 11.98
C GLY A 57 4.38 8.15 11.69
N GLN A 58 3.29 7.87 12.40
CA GLN A 58 2.03 8.61 12.24
C GLN A 58 2.20 10.12 12.49
N ALA A 59 3.03 10.49 13.47
CA ALA A 59 3.33 11.89 13.76
C ALA A 59 4.03 12.60 12.59
N GLY A 60 4.98 11.93 11.95
CA GLY A 60 5.68 12.45 10.77
C GLY A 60 4.73 12.64 9.58
N PHE A 61 3.85 11.69 9.32
CA PHE A 61 2.86 11.83 8.23
C PHE A 61 1.83 12.92 8.56
N ALA A 62 1.37 13.01 9.81
CA ALA A 62 0.45 14.05 10.26
C ALA A 62 1.07 15.45 10.13
N ALA A 63 2.35 15.62 10.51
CA ALA A 63 3.06 16.89 10.38
C ALA A 63 3.24 17.33 8.92
N ARG A 64 3.34 16.37 7.99
CA ARG A 64 3.40 16.63 6.54
C ARG A 64 2.04 16.96 5.94
N GLY A 65 0.94 16.65 6.62
CA GLY A 65 -0.41 16.86 6.10
C GLY A 65 -0.71 16.01 4.86
N VAL A 66 -0.17 14.78 4.82
CA VAL A 66 -0.38 13.86 3.69
C VAL A 66 -1.42 12.79 4.04
N THR A 67 -2.19 12.37 3.05
CA THR A 67 -3.12 11.23 3.17
C THR A 67 -2.36 9.93 2.97
N TYR A 68 -2.54 8.96 3.88
CA TYR A 68 -1.85 7.68 3.80
C TYR A 68 -2.70 6.49 4.26
N LEU A 69 -2.42 5.32 3.70
CA LEU A 69 -2.94 4.02 4.14
C LEU A 69 -1.84 3.26 4.85
N ALA A 70 -1.90 3.21 6.18
CA ALA A 70 -1.01 2.36 6.97
C ALA A 70 -1.38 0.89 6.75
N LYS A 71 -0.53 0.14 6.05
CA LYS A 71 -0.76 -1.28 5.73
C LYS A 71 -0.35 -2.15 6.92
N GLY A 72 -1.28 -2.93 7.47
CA GLY A 72 -1.02 -3.78 8.64
C GLY A 72 -0.52 -5.19 8.33
N GLY A 73 -0.33 -5.52 7.05
CA GLY A 73 0.04 -6.88 6.62
C GLY A 73 1.31 -7.43 7.30
N ASP A 74 2.24 -6.55 7.67
CA ASP A 74 3.51 -6.88 8.32
C ASP A 74 3.43 -6.91 9.87
N ALA A 75 2.31 -6.48 10.46
CA ALA A 75 2.11 -6.57 11.91
C ALA A 75 1.93 -8.04 12.35
N GLU A 76 2.17 -8.33 13.62
CA GLU A 76 1.90 -9.66 14.21
C GLU A 76 0.41 -9.86 14.54
N GLY A 77 0.01 -11.11 14.79
CA GLY A 77 -1.33 -11.48 15.27
C GLY A 77 -2.32 -11.91 14.17
N ASP A 78 -3.49 -12.38 14.59
CA ASP A 78 -4.46 -13.06 13.72
C ASP A 78 -5.35 -12.11 12.90
N VAL A 79 -5.25 -10.79 13.16
CA VAL A 79 -6.03 -9.77 12.48
C VAL A 79 -5.08 -8.82 11.75
N VAL A 80 -5.37 -8.57 10.48
CA VAL A 80 -4.74 -7.53 9.68
C VAL A 80 -5.64 -6.31 9.68
N GLU A 81 -5.10 -5.16 10.08
CA GLU A 81 -5.77 -3.87 10.05
C GLU A 81 -5.06 -2.93 9.08
N ASP A 82 -5.78 -2.42 8.08
CA ASP A 82 -5.30 -1.31 7.27
C ASP A 82 -6.06 -0.05 7.66
N SER A 83 -5.35 1.06 7.86
CA SER A 83 -5.92 2.31 8.38
C SER A 83 -5.64 3.48 7.45
N LEU A 84 -6.70 4.05 6.86
CA LEU A 84 -6.64 5.26 6.06
C LEU A 84 -6.69 6.48 6.98
N CYS A 85 -5.65 7.30 6.91
CA CYS A 85 -5.47 8.47 7.73
C CYS A 85 -5.53 9.73 6.85
N PHE A 86 -6.40 10.66 7.24
CA PHE A 86 -6.45 12.00 6.67
C PHE A 86 -5.93 13.03 7.67
N PRO A 87 -5.26 14.09 7.21
CA PRO A 87 -4.88 15.21 8.07
C PRO A 87 -6.12 15.80 8.76
N GLY A 88 -6.10 15.85 10.10
CA GLY A 88 -7.15 16.48 10.90
C GLY A 88 -8.49 15.73 11.00
N HIS A 89 -8.59 14.50 10.50
CA HIS A 89 -9.82 13.70 10.60
C HIS A 89 -9.57 12.37 11.33
N ALA A 90 -10.65 11.73 11.77
CA ALA A 90 -10.58 10.38 12.32
C ALA A 90 -10.17 9.38 11.23
N PRO A 91 -9.37 8.36 11.55
CA PRO A 91 -8.97 7.34 10.59
C PRO A 91 -10.13 6.40 10.24
N VAL A 92 -10.12 5.88 9.01
CA VAL A 92 -11.01 4.81 8.56
C VAL A 92 -10.22 3.51 8.53
N ALA A 93 -10.64 2.53 9.32
CA ALA A 93 -9.92 1.27 9.47
C ALA A 93 -10.73 0.08 8.93
N TRP A 94 -10.04 -0.82 8.24
CA TRP A 94 -10.61 -2.10 7.83
C TRP A 94 -9.83 -3.25 8.44
N ARG A 95 -10.56 -4.18 9.05
CA ARG A 95 -10.01 -5.38 9.69
C ARG A 95 -10.42 -6.64 8.95
N ALA A 96 -9.54 -7.62 8.91
CA ALA A 96 -9.85 -8.95 8.43
C ALA A 96 -8.95 -10.00 9.08
N GLU A 97 -9.40 -11.25 9.13
CA GLU A 97 -8.56 -12.37 9.55
C GLU A 97 -7.35 -12.51 8.62
N ARG A 98 -6.19 -12.80 9.23
CA ARG A 98 -4.95 -13.08 8.53
C ARG A 98 -5.09 -14.38 7.74
N ILE A 99 -4.78 -14.31 6.45
CA ILE A 99 -4.68 -15.50 5.61
C ILE A 99 -3.30 -16.11 5.83
N VAL A 100 -3.24 -17.28 6.49
CA VAL A 100 -1.99 -18.01 6.71
C VAL A 100 -1.55 -18.64 5.39
N THR A 101 -0.55 -18.03 4.74
CA THR A 101 0.02 -18.51 3.48
C THR A 101 1.49 -18.09 3.38
N ARG A 102 2.28 -18.88 2.66
CA ARG A 102 3.65 -18.47 2.27
C ARG A 102 3.65 -17.48 1.10
N HIS A 103 2.53 -17.35 0.39
CA HIS A 103 2.43 -16.59 -0.85
C HIS A 103 2.15 -15.10 -0.62
N THR A 104 3.02 -14.43 0.14
CA THR A 104 2.85 -13.03 0.53
C THR A 104 3.69 -12.05 -0.30
N HIS A 105 4.52 -12.56 -1.22
CA HIS A 105 5.39 -11.71 -2.02
C HIS A 105 4.57 -10.85 -2.98
N GLY A 106 4.70 -9.52 -2.87
CA GLY A 106 4.03 -8.57 -3.75
C GLY A 106 2.63 -8.15 -3.29
N THR A 107 2.18 -8.53 -2.08
CA THR A 107 0.89 -8.07 -1.52
C THR A 107 0.79 -6.55 -1.50
N GLY A 108 1.83 -5.86 -1.04
CA GLY A 108 1.90 -4.39 -0.99
C GLY A 108 1.74 -3.76 -2.37
N CYS A 109 2.60 -4.11 -3.33
CA CYS A 109 2.53 -3.57 -4.68
C CYS A 109 1.20 -3.93 -5.38
N THR A 110 0.65 -5.11 -5.10
CA THR A 110 -0.67 -5.52 -5.61
C THR A 110 -1.77 -4.61 -5.06
N LEU A 111 -1.75 -4.33 -3.76
CA LEU A 111 -2.71 -3.43 -3.12
C LEU A 111 -2.64 -2.04 -3.76
N SER A 112 -1.45 -1.44 -3.82
CA SER A 112 -1.27 -0.09 -4.37
C SER A 112 -1.66 -0.01 -5.85
N SER A 113 -1.33 -1.04 -6.64
CA SER A 113 -1.72 -1.12 -8.05
C SER A 113 -3.24 -1.28 -8.22
N ALA A 114 -3.88 -2.08 -7.38
CA ALA A 114 -5.33 -2.25 -7.41
C ALA A 114 -6.06 -0.95 -7.00
N ILE A 115 -5.58 -0.24 -5.97
CA ILE A 115 -6.12 1.07 -5.59
C ILE A 115 -6.02 2.04 -6.76
N ALA A 116 -4.84 2.17 -7.38
CA ALA A 116 -4.64 3.05 -8.53
C ALA A 116 -5.59 2.69 -9.70
N THR A 117 -5.83 1.38 -9.92
CA THR A 117 -6.74 0.89 -10.95
C THR A 117 -8.19 1.28 -10.66
N TYR A 118 -8.66 1.12 -9.42
CA TYR A 118 -10.03 1.48 -9.04
C TYR A 118 -10.25 2.99 -9.00
N LEU A 119 -9.27 3.78 -8.56
CA LEU A 119 -9.28 5.24 -8.69
C LEU A 119 -9.37 5.66 -10.17
N GLY A 120 -8.60 5.01 -11.05
CA GLY A 120 -8.68 5.24 -12.50
C GLY A 120 -10.02 4.86 -13.13
N LYS A 121 -10.81 3.97 -12.48
CA LYS A 121 -12.20 3.65 -12.85
C LYS A 121 -13.20 4.70 -12.33
N GLY A 122 -12.76 5.68 -11.55
CA GLY A 122 -13.59 6.74 -10.99
C GLY A 122 -14.25 6.40 -9.65
N LEU A 123 -13.76 5.37 -8.93
CA LEU A 123 -14.23 5.10 -7.57
C LEU A 123 -13.68 6.16 -6.60
N GLU A 124 -14.45 6.44 -5.55
CA GLU A 124 -13.97 7.25 -4.42
C GLU A 124 -12.87 6.51 -3.64
N LEU A 125 -12.02 7.26 -2.93
CA LEU A 125 -10.81 6.72 -2.30
C LEU A 125 -11.08 5.54 -1.36
N GLU A 126 -12.06 5.66 -0.47
CA GLU A 126 -12.42 4.61 0.48
C GLU A 126 -12.95 3.35 -0.24
N GLU A 127 -13.76 3.53 -1.28
CA GLU A 127 -14.30 2.44 -2.09
C GLU A 127 -13.19 1.74 -2.88
N ALA A 128 -12.26 2.50 -3.45
CA ALA A 128 -11.11 1.99 -4.17
C ALA A 128 -10.19 1.16 -3.25
N ILE A 129 -9.96 1.63 -2.03
CA ILE A 129 -9.19 0.90 -1.00
C ILE A 129 -9.93 -0.39 -0.61
N PHE A 130 -11.23 -0.30 -0.33
CA PHE A 130 -12.02 -1.48 0.02
C PHE A 130 -11.98 -2.55 -1.09
N ALA A 131 -12.23 -2.16 -2.34
CA ALA A 131 -12.19 -3.06 -3.49
C ALA A 131 -10.80 -3.68 -3.70
N ALA A 132 -9.74 -2.87 -3.57
CA ALA A 132 -8.36 -3.35 -3.67
C ALA A 132 -8.00 -4.36 -2.58
N ARG A 133 -8.46 -4.15 -1.34
CA ARG A 133 -8.27 -5.12 -0.24
C ARG A 133 -8.96 -6.45 -0.55
N GLN A 134 -10.18 -6.41 -1.07
CA GLN A 134 -10.91 -7.61 -1.48
C GLN A 134 -10.17 -8.36 -2.60
N PHE A 135 -9.65 -7.63 -3.60
CA PHE A 135 -8.85 -8.19 -4.68
C PHE A 135 -7.59 -8.90 -4.16
N VAL A 136 -6.80 -8.26 -3.29
CA VAL A 136 -5.59 -8.85 -2.71
C VAL A 136 -5.92 -10.11 -1.92
N ARG A 137 -6.99 -10.09 -1.13
CA ARG A 137 -7.42 -11.27 -0.36
C ARG A 137 -7.83 -12.43 -1.27
N ALA A 138 -8.56 -12.15 -2.35
CA ALA A 138 -8.91 -13.16 -3.34
C ALA A 138 -7.65 -13.72 -4.04
N ALA A 139 -6.68 -12.86 -4.38
CA ALA A 139 -5.43 -13.27 -5.01
C ALA A 139 -4.55 -14.12 -4.06
N LEU A 140 -4.56 -13.84 -2.76
CA LEU A 140 -3.91 -14.65 -1.73
C LEU A 140 -4.54 -16.04 -1.61
N ALA A 141 -5.88 -16.11 -1.62
CA ALA A 141 -6.61 -17.37 -1.57
C ALA A 141 -6.40 -18.22 -2.83
N ALA A 142 -6.22 -17.57 -3.99
CA ALA A 142 -5.99 -18.24 -5.27
C ALA A 142 -4.51 -18.48 -5.60
N ALA A 143 -3.61 -18.34 -4.62
CA ALA A 143 -2.17 -18.45 -4.85
C ALA A 143 -1.79 -19.82 -5.48
N PRO A 144 -1.01 -19.84 -6.58
CA PRO A 144 -0.84 -21.03 -7.41
C PRO A 144 0.11 -22.10 -6.82
N GLY A 145 0.64 -21.89 -5.60
CA GLY A 145 1.53 -22.85 -4.96
C GLY A 145 2.99 -22.81 -5.43
N PHE A 146 3.36 -21.96 -6.39
CA PHE A 146 4.70 -21.91 -6.97
C PHE A 146 5.78 -21.37 -6.01
N GLY A 147 7.00 -21.91 -6.14
CA GLY A 147 8.18 -21.50 -5.36
C GLY A 147 8.36 -22.27 -4.03
N GLN A 148 9.60 -22.33 -3.54
CA GLN A 148 9.98 -22.96 -2.26
C GLN A 148 10.04 -21.96 -1.08
N GLY A 149 9.74 -20.68 -1.32
CA GLY A 149 9.79 -19.59 -0.34
C GLY A 149 8.55 -18.70 -0.42
N HIS A 150 8.73 -17.37 -0.35
CA HIS A 150 7.64 -16.41 -0.54
C HIS A 150 7.17 -16.41 -2.01
N GLY A 151 6.14 -17.20 -2.32
CA GLY A 151 5.65 -17.34 -3.69
C GLY A 151 4.71 -16.20 -4.11
N PRO A 152 4.42 -16.08 -5.42
CA PRO A 152 3.55 -15.03 -5.96
C PRO A 152 2.07 -15.26 -5.58
N LEU A 153 1.27 -14.19 -5.64
CA LEU A 153 -0.19 -14.26 -5.55
C LEU A 153 -0.80 -14.83 -6.84
N GLY A 154 -2.06 -15.27 -6.78
CA GLY A 154 -2.83 -15.75 -7.91
C GLY A 154 -3.63 -14.65 -8.63
N HIS A 155 -3.00 -13.54 -9.04
CA HIS A 155 -3.69 -12.39 -9.65
C HIS A 155 -4.60 -12.80 -10.82
N GLN A 156 -4.09 -13.65 -11.71
CA GLN A 156 -4.76 -14.15 -12.90
C GLN A 156 -6.02 -14.99 -12.63
N ALA A 157 -6.20 -15.46 -11.39
CA ALA A 157 -7.34 -16.28 -11.00
C ALA A 157 -8.47 -15.45 -10.39
N VAL A 158 -8.22 -14.19 -10.04
CA VAL A 158 -9.27 -13.28 -9.56
C VAL A 158 -10.16 -12.86 -10.74
N ARG A 159 -11.47 -12.90 -10.54
CA ARG A 159 -12.48 -12.45 -11.50
C ARG A 159 -13.33 -11.39 -10.80
N ASP A 160 -13.52 -10.25 -11.46
CA ASP A 160 -14.57 -9.31 -11.08
C ASP A 160 -15.91 -10.01 -11.42
N ASN A 161 -16.71 -10.33 -10.39
CA ASN A 161 -18.06 -10.85 -10.58
C ASN A 161 -19.05 -9.71 -10.88
#